data_AF-A0A382X6N6-F1
#
_entry.id   AF-A0A382X6N6-F1
#
_cell.length_a   1.000
_cell.length_b   1.000
_cell.length_c   1.000
_cell.angle_alpha   90.00
_cell.angle_beta   90.00
_cell.angle_gamma   90.00
#
_symmetry.space_group_name_H-M   'P 1'
#
loop_
_entity.id
_entity.type
_entity.pdbx_description
1 polymer ?
#
loop_
_entity_poly.entity_id
_entity_poly.type
_entity_poly.pdbx_seq_one_letter_code
_entity_poly.pdbx_strand_id
1 'polypeptide(L)' 'ILAVGSFQKRPVVKETEFGDAVVIRSMVYLTLSYDHRIIDGAYGTRFLSYLVEQLEHYNVRRIKG' A
#
# COMPACT_ATOMS: atom_id res chain seq x y z
N ILE A 1 3.63 -7.12 -14.48
CA ILE A 1 3.48 -8.15 -13.42
C ILE A 1 3.55 -7.47 -12.06
N LEU A 2 2.58 -7.74 -11.18
CA LEU A 2 2.57 -7.28 -9.80
C LEU A 2 2.98 -8.44 -8.88
N ALA A 3 4.02 -8.24 -8.08
CA ALA A 3 4.41 -9.15 -7.03
C ALA A 3 3.97 -8.59 -5.66
N VAL A 4 3.42 -9.47 -4.82
CA VAL A 4 2.95 -9.15 -3.48
C VAL A 4 3.83 -9.90 -2.48
N GLY A 5 4.49 -9.17 -1.58
CA GLY A 5 5.29 -9.76 -0.52
C GLY A 5 4.44 -10.38 0.58
N SER A 6 5.11 -10.96 1.58
CA SER A 6 4.44 -11.41 2.81
C SER A 6 4.02 -10.23 3.68
N PHE A 7 2.89 -10.34 4.37
CA PHE A 7 2.52 -9.41 5.43
C PHE A 7 3.45 -9.55 6.64
N GLN A 8 3.91 -8.42 7.19
CA GLN A 8 4.78 -8.37 8.36
C GLN A 8 4.33 -7.28 9.32
N LYS A 9 4.43 -7.53 10.62
CA LYS A 9 4.20 -6.52 11.66
C LYS A 9 5.40 -5.56 11.71
N ARG A 10 5.15 -4.26 11.58
CA ARG A 10 6.20 -3.23 11.61
C ARG A 10 5.82 -2.10 12.57
N PRO A 11 6.76 -1.58 13.37
CA PRO A 11 6.54 -0.36 14.13
C PRO A 11 6.51 0.83 13.16
N VAL A 12 5.50 1.68 13.28
CA VAL A 12 5.36 2.92 12.53
C VAL A 12 4.97 4.04 13.47
N VAL A 13 5.41 5.26 13.16
CA VAL A 13 4.98 6.45 13.89
C VAL A 13 3.64 6.93 13.32
N LYS A 14 2.69 7.23 14.20
CA LYS A 14 1.41 7.85 13.89
C LYS A 14 1.23 9.06 14.80
N GLU A 15 0.83 10.17 14.19
CA GLU A 15 0.39 11.34 14.94
C GLU A 15 -0.94 11.03 15.66
N THR A 16 -1.04 11.47 16.90
CA THR A 16 -2.24 11.37 17.75
C THR A 16 -2.53 12.72 18.39
N GLU A 17 -3.68 12.85 19.04
CA GLU A 17 -4.04 14.07 19.80
C GLU A 17 -3.04 14.41 20.92
N PHE A 18 -2.22 13.45 21.35
CA PHE A 18 -1.19 13.62 22.39
C PHE A 18 0.24 13.70 21.82
N GLY A 19 0.39 13.77 20.50
CA GLY A 19 1.68 13.76 19.79
C GLY A 19 1.98 12.44 19.09
N ASP A 20 3.25 12.24 18.71
CA ASP A 20 3.69 11.06 17.95
C ASP A 20 3.72 9.79 18.82
N ALA A 21 3.09 8.72 18.32
CA ALA A 21 3.08 7.41 18.95
C ALA A 21 3.61 6.32 18.03
N VAL A 22 4.42 5.40 18.58
CA VAL A 22 4.84 4.19 17.86
C VAL A 22 3.75 3.13 17.97
N VAL A 23 3.20 2.70 16.84
CA VAL A 23 2.17 1.67 16.75
C VAL A 23 2.61 0.53 15.84
N ILE A 24 2.09 -0.67 16.09
CA ILE A 24 2.38 -1.84 15.24
C ILE A 24 1.32 -1.96 14.14
N ARG A 25 1.75 -1.95 12.87
CA ARG A 25 0.86 -2.14 11.70
C ARG A 25 1.24 -3.39 10.91
N SER A 26 0.25 -3.99 10.25
CA SER A 26 0.47 -5.03 9.25
C SER A 26 0.83 -4.36 7.94
N MET A 27 2.05 -4.56 7.46
CA MET A 27 2.59 -3.93 6.25
C MET A 27 2.90 -5.00 5.21
N VAL A 28 2.81 -4.63 3.93
CA VAL A 28 3.19 -5.47 2.79
C VAL A 28 3.95 -4.63 1.77
N TYR A 29 4.87 -5.26 1.05
CA TYR A 29 5.54 -4.65 -0.10
C TYR A 29 4.86 -5.07 -1.40
N LEU A 30 4.61 -4.09 -2.26
CA LEU A 30 4.12 -4.27 -3.60
C LEU A 30 5.21 -3.87 -4.60
N THR A 31 5.50 -4.74 -5.56
CA THR A 31 6.50 -4.49 -6.60
C THR A 31 5.86 -4.66 -7.96
N LEU A 32 5.92 -3.62 -8.80
CA LEU A 32 5.36 -3.62 -10.14
C LEU A 32 6.49 -3.63 -11.17
N SER A 33 6.52 -4.65 -12.01
CA SER A 33 7.36 -4.72 -13.21
C SER A 33 6.52 -4.53 -14.47
N TYR A 34 6.95 -3.67 -15.37
CA TYR A 34 6.25 -3.36 -16.62
C TYR A 34 7.26 -3.19 -17.77
N ASP A 35 6.78 -3.33 -19.00
CA ASP A 35 7.59 -3.07 -20.19
C ASP A 35 7.58 -1.57 -20.49
N HIS A 36 8.74 -0.93 -20.34
CA HIS A 36 8.94 0.51 -20.55
C HIS A 36 8.74 0.96 -22.00
N ARG A 37 8.74 0.03 -22.97
CA ARG A 37 8.44 0.35 -24.37
C ARG A 37 6.98 0.67 -24.59
N ILE A 38 6.12 0.21 -23.67
CA ILE A 38 4.66 0.32 -23.76
C ILE A 38 4.12 1.24 -22.66
N ILE A 39 4.70 1.18 -21.46
CA ILE A 39 4.23 1.91 -20.28
C ILE A 39 5.28 2.89 -19.80
N ASP A 40 4.91 4.16 -19.70
CA ASP A 40 5.75 5.20 -19.11
C ASP A 40 5.95 5.00 -17.60
N GLY A 41 7.15 5.34 -17.11
CA GLY A 41 7.50 5.09 -15.71
C GLY A 41 6.71 5.93 -14.70
N ALA A 42 6.32 7.15 -15.06
CA ALA A 42 5.43 7.97 -14.24
C ALA A 42 4.04 7.35 -14.17
N TYR A 43 3.54 6.77 -15.27
CA TYR A 43 2.26 6.07 -15.28
C TYR A 43 2.28 4.82 -14.39
N GLY A 44 3.35 4.01 -14.46
CA GLY A 44 3.53 2.86 -13.58
C GLY A 44 3.55 3.25 -12.09
N THR A 45 4.25 4.33 -11.75
CA THR A 45 4.30 4.86 -10.37
C THR A 45 2.92 5.33 -9.91
N ARG A 46 2.21 6.11 -10.73
CA ARG A 46 0.86 6.59 -10.41
C ARG A 46 -0.12 5.46 -10.20
N PHE A 47 -0.07 4.42 -11.03
CA PHE A 47 -0.89 3.23 -10.86
C PHE A 47 -0.61 2.53 -9.53
N LEU A 48 0.67 2.35 -9.17
CA LEU A 48 1.03 1.72 -7.91
C LEU A 48 0.59 2.56 -6.69
N SER A 49 0.76 3.89 -6.74
CA SER A 49 0.25 4.80 -5.68
C SER A 49 -1.26 4.73 -5.53
N TYR A 50 -2.00 4.74 -6.65
CA TYR A 50 -3.45 4.59 -6.64
C TYR A 50 -3.88 3.26 -6.01
N LEU A 51 -3.22 2.16 -6.36
CA LEU A 51 -3.51 0.85 -5.78
C LEU A 51 -3.28 0.84 -4.26
N VAL A 52 -2.18 1.45 -3.78
CA VAL A 52 -1.91 1.57 -2.35
C VAL A 52 -3.02 2.34 -1.64
N GLU A 53 -3.43 3.49 -2.17
CA GLU A 53 -4.51 4.31 -1.60
C GLU A 53 -5.83 3.52 -1.51
N GLN A 54 -6.18 2.78 -2.57
CA GLN A 54 -7.39 1.95 -2.56
C GLN A 54 -7.35 0.86 -1.50
N LEU A 55 -6.18 0.23 -1.29
CA LEU A 55 -6.01 -0.81 -0.28
C LEU A 55 -6.02 -0.26 1.14
N GLU A 56 -5.42 0.91 1.37
CA GLU A 56 -5.40 1.56 2.69
C GLU A 56 -6.80 2.04 3.12
N HIS A 57 -7.64 2.45 2.18
CA HIS A 57 -9.01 2.91 2.43
C HIS A 57 -10.06 1.80 2.26
N TYR A 58 -9.64 0.57 1.97
CA TYR A 58 -10.56 -0.53 1.72
C TYR A 58 -11.31 -0.93 3.00
N ASN A 59 -12.64 -0.75 3.01
CA ASN A 59 -13.50 -1.15 4.12
C ASN A 59 -13.99 -2.60 3.97
N VAL A 60 -13.53 -3.48 4.87
CA VAL A 60 -13.81 -4.92 4.89
C VAL A 60 -15.30 -5.27 5.06
N ARG A 61 -16.15 -4.32 5.48
CA ARG A 61 -17.62 -4.54 5.59
C ARG A 61 -18.31 -4.83 4.26
N ARG A 62 -17.66 -4.62 3.12
CA ARG A 62 -18.23 -4.82 1.77
C ARG A 62 -18.25 -6.29 1.28
N ILE A 63 -17.66 -7.23 2.03
CA ILE A 63 -17.53 -8.64 1.62
C ILE A 63 -18.52 -9.58 2.33
N LYS A 64 -19.29 -9.08 3.31
CA LYS A 64 -20.36 -9.86 3.97
C LYS A 64 -21.71 -9.52 3.32
N GLY A 65 -21.90 -10.05 2.11
CA GLY A 65 -23.23 -10.27 1.53
C GLY A 65 -23.80 -11.60 2.00
#